data_AF-A0A258KJN6-F1
#
_entry.id   AF-A0A258KJN6-F1
#
_cell.length_a   1.000
_cell.length_b   1.000
_cell.length_c   1.000
_cell.angle_alpha   90.00
_cell.angle_beta   90.00
_cell.angle_gamma   90.00
#
_symmetry.space_group_name_H-M   'P 1'
#
loop_
_entity.id
_entity.type
_entity.pdbx_description
1 polymer ?
#
loop_
_entity_poly.entity_id
_entity_poly.type
_entity_poly.pdbx_seq_one_letter_code
_entity_poly.pdbx_strand_id
1 'polypeptide(L)'
;NDAPAIDPATDRAVTFAGKTEVTVPAGAEYLSDPIALKAAPLSDLAVTLHIDKAPAVQTSHPGSRATSYFVKGDKVSAADLPGAQKTDHWFQLSGVEVEAVNGAGAIALIGDSITDGYGVKPNTNLRWPDAFAARLQANPKTRKLSVLNLGIGGNRVLLDGLGPNAAARFDRDVLMQSGVTHVLILEGVNDLGNLTRDQPVSADRHAALVAEVTTAYAQMVHKARARGVKAIGATIMPYGTSAFYHPDALNEQDRAAINAWIRTPGNFD
;
A
#
# COMPACT_ATOMS: atom_id res chain seq x y z
N ASN A 1 17.68 -9.03 3.20
CA ASN A 1 18.61 -10.01 2.59
C ASN A 1 18.79 -9.58 1.14
N ASP A 2 20.02 -9.30 0.67
CA ASP A 2 20.27 -8.76 -0.69
C ASP A 2 20.80 -9.82 -1.68
N ALA A 3 20.69 -11.10 -1.31
CA ALA A 3 21.08 -12.23 -2.14
C ALA A 3 19.89 -12.75 -2.95
N PRO A 4 20.08 -13.09 -4.25
CA PRO A 4 19.08 -13.79 -5.05
C PRO A 4 19.07 -15.29 -4.71
N ALA A 5 18.69 -15.61 -3.46
CA ALA A 5 18.68 -16.97 -2.94
C ALA A 5 17.49 -17.19 -2.02
N ILE A 6 17.00 -18.42 -1.99
CA ILE A 6 15.93 -18.88 -1.10
C ILE A 6 16.47 -19.94 -0.14
N ASP A 7 15.75 -20.22 0.94
CA ASP A 7 15.98 -21.43 1.74
C ASP A 7 15.25 -22.61 1.07
N PRO A 8 15.96 -23.58 0.47
CA PRO A 8 15.35 -24.69 -0.25
C PRO A 8 14.49 -25.60 0.64
N ALA A 9 14.73 -25.62 1.96
CA ALA A 9 13.91 -26.41 2.88
C ALA A 9 12.47 -25.86 3.00
N THR A 10 12.30 -24.57 2.70
CA THR A 10 11.03 -23.87 2.76
C THR A 10 10.36 -23.70 1.40
N ASP A 11 10.98 -24.17 0.31
CA ASP A 11 10.38 -24.09 -1.03
C ASP A 11 9.05 -24.86 -1.09
N ARG A 12 8.02 -24.21 -1.63
CA ARG A 12 6.67 -24.74 -1.77
C ARG A 12 6.11 -24.29 -3.12
N ALA A 13 5.72 -25.26 -3.94
CA ALA A 13 5.00 -24.97 -5.17
C ALA A 13 3.64 -24.34 -4.85
N VAL A 14 3.33 -23.22 -5.52
CA VAL A 14 2.03 -22.55 -5.48
C VAL A 14 1.24 -22.99 -6.71
N THR A 15 -0.01 -23.41 -6.51
CA THR A 15 -0.89 -23.87 -7.59
C THR A 15 -2.17 -23.05 -7.66
N PHE A 16 -2.89 -23.16 -8.78
CA PHE A 16 -4.19 -22.53 -9.00
C PHE A 16 -5.18 -23.59 -9.46
N ALA A 17 -6.13 -23.96 -8.59
CA ALA A 17 -7.03 -25.08 -8.81
C ALA A 17 -6.29 -26.38 -9.20
N GLY A 18 -5.19 -26.66 -8.51
CA GLY A 18 -4.30 -27.81 -8.70
C GLY A 18 -3.32 -27.71 -9.87
N LYS A 19 -3.32 -26.58 -10.61
CA LYS A 19 -2.43 -26.37 -11.77
C LYS A 19 -1.23 -25.51 -11.40
N THR A 20 -0.07 -25.80 -11.98
CA THR A 20 1.17 -25.03 -11.80
C THR A 20 1.26 -23.80 -12.70
N GLU A 21 0.24 -23.55 -13.52
CA GLU A 21 0.18 -22.45 -14.47
C GLU A 21 -1.20 -21.79 -14.39
N VAL A 22 -1.23 -20.46 -14.54
CA VAL A 22 -2.46 -19.68 -14.58
C VAL A 22 -2.33 -18.53 -15.57
N THR A 23 -3.42 -18.24 -16.28
CA THR A 23 -3.57 -16.99 -17.04
C THR A 23 -4.53 -16.08 -16.28
N VAL A 24 -4.04 -14.93 -15.83
CA VAL A 24 -4.86 -13.91 -15.17
C VAL A 24 -5.37 -12.92 -16.22
N PRO A 25 -6.70 -12.77 -16.41
CA PRO A 25 -7.24 -11.75 -17.30
C PRO A 25 -6.83 -10.33 -16.87
N ALA A 26 -6.70 -9.41 -17.82
CA ALA A 26 -6.36 -8.03 -17.52
C ALA A 26 -7.37 -7.41 -16.55
N GLY A 27 -6.88 -6.82 -15.46
CA GLY A 27 -7.70 -6.20 -14.41
C GLY A 27 -8.33 -7.18 -13.41
N ALA A 28 -8.09 -8.48 -13.55
CA ALA A 28 -8.56 -9.50 -12.60
C ALA A 28 -7.49 -9.82 -11.54
N GLU A 29 -7.94 -10.45 -10.46
CA GLU A 29 -7.10 -11.00 -9.38
C GLU A 29 -7.46 -12.46 -9.17
N TYR A 30 -6.45 -13.31 -8.98
CA TYR A 30 -6.61 -14.75 -8.78
C TYR A 30 -5.94 -15.14 -7.47
N LEU A 31 -6.67 -15.88 -6.63
CA LEU A 31 -6.15 -16.48 -5.41
C LEU A 31 -5.58 -17.86 -5.72
N SER A 32 -4.41 -18.18 -5.17
CA SER A 32 -3.82 -19.51 -5.29
C SER A 32 -4.51 -20.53 -4.38
N ASP A 33 -4.21 -21.80 -4.59
CA ASP A 33 -4.47 -22.83 -3.59
C ASP A 33 -3.57 -22.56 -2.35
N PRO A 34 -4.02 -22.92 -1.14
CA PRO A 34 -3.23 -22.71 0.08
C PRO A 34 -2.00 -23.63 0.11
N ILE A 35 -0.90 -23.12 0.65
CA ILE A 35 0.34 -23.89 0.86
C ILE A 35 0.66 -24.04 2.35
N ALA A 36 1.23 -25.18 2.73
CA ALA A 36 1.73 -25.41 4.07
C ALA A 36 3.14 -24.80 4.24
N LEU A 37 3.17 -23.51 4.60
CA LEU A 37 4.39 -22.76 4.87
C LEU A 37 4.30 -22.08 6.25
N LYS A 38 5.30 -22.31 7.10
CA LYS A 38 5.40 -21.60 8.39
C LYS A 38 6.18 -20.30 8.17
N ALA A 39 5.54 -19.17 8.42
CA ALA A 39 6.16 -17.86 8.44
C ALA A 39 6.10 -17.29 9.86
N ALA A 40 7.22 -16.78 10.37
CA ALA A 40 7.22 -16.07 11.65
C ALA A 40 6.69 -14.65 11.44
N PRO A 41 6.08 -14.01 12.46
CA PRO A 41 5.73 -12.60 12.35
C PRO A 41 6.95 -11.76 11.94
N LEU A 42 6.76 -10.84 11.00
CA LEU A 42 7.80 -9.94 10.48
C LEU A 42 8.96 -10.63 9.76
N SER A 43 8.84 -11.92 9.40
CA SER A 43 9.82 -12.58 8.54
C SER A 43 9.64 -12.17 7.08
N ASP A 44 10.72 -12.23 6.30
CA ASP A 44 10.68 -12.04 4.85
C ASP A 44 10.20 -13.32 4.15
N LEU A 45 9.44 -13.15 3.07
CA LEU A 45 9.03 -14.23 2.17
C LEU A 45 9.64 -13.99 0.79
N ALA A 46 10.13 -15.05 0.16
CA ALA A 46 10.50 -15.05 -1.25
C ALA A 46 9.34 -15.62 -2.07
N VAL A 47 8.92 -14.88 -3.10
CA VAL A 47 7.96 -15.35 -4.10
C VAL A 47 8.69 -15.38 -5.43
N THR A 48 8.76 -16.55 -6.05
CA THR A 48 9.39 -16.73 -7.35
C THR A 48 8.32 -17.10 -8.36
N LEU A 49 8.35 -16.41 -9.51
CA LEU A 49 7.35 -16.54 -10.56
C LEU A 49 8.04 -16.60 -11.92
N HIS A 50 7.55 -17.49 -12.77
CA HIS A 50 7.95 -17.56 -14.17
C HIS A 50 6.85 -16.92 -15.02
N ILE A 51 7.24 -16.01 -15.90
CA ILE A 51 6.33 -15.34 -16.83
C ILE A 51 6.72 -15.78 -18.24
N ASP A 52 5.93 -16.70 -18.81
CA ASP A 52 6.16 -17.24 -20.16
C ASP A 52 6.22 -16.13 -21.22
N LYS A 53 5.26 -15.20 -21.13
CA LYS A 53 5.17 -14.03 -22.00
C LYS A 53 4.82 -12.81 -21.18
N ALA A 54 5.78 -11.90 -21.07
CA ALA A 54 5.58 -10.61 -20.42
C ALA A 54 4.41 -9.84 -21.09
N PRO A 55 3.43 -9.31 -20.33
CA PRO A 55 2.39 -8.46 -20.90
C PRO A 55 2.98 -7.16 -21.47
N ALA A 56 2.25 -6.55 -22.41
CA ALA A 56 2.66 -5.27 -23.00
C ALA A 56 2.72 -4.14 -21.96
N VAL A 57 1.84 -4.20 -20.96
CA VAL A 57 1.82 -3.32 -19.78
C VAL A 57 1.99 -4.19 -18.55
N GLN A 58 3.00 -3.89 -17.73
CA GLN A 58 3.29 -4.64 -16.52
C GLN A 58 2.49 -4.06 -15.34
N THR A 59 1.82 -4.93 -14.58
CA THR A 59 1.39 -4.61 -13.22
C THR A 59 2.63 -4.62 -12.36
N SER A 60 2.99 -3.46 -11.82
CA SER A 60 4.15 -3.32 -10.96
C SER A 60 3.86 -2.37 -9.81
N HIS A 61 4.66 -2.51 -8.76
CA HIS A 61 4.79 -1.52 -7.71
C HIS A 61 6.22 -0.97 -7.72
N PRO A 62 6.45 0.15 -8.45
CA PRO A 62 7.78 0.76 -8.55
C PRO A 62 8.31 1.28 -7.21
N GLY A 63 7.39 1.50 -6.27
CA GLY A 63 7.66 1.89 -4.90
C GLY A 63 7.88 0.73 -3.92
N SER A 64 8.19 -0.48 -4.35
CA SER A 64 8.24 -1.61 -3.39
C SER A 64 9.25 -1.44 -2.24
N ARG A 65 10.31 -0.64 -2.45
CA ARG A 65 11.49 -0.53 -1.55
C ARG A 65 12.07 -1.93 -1.25
N ALA A 66 11.93 -2.84 -2.20
CA ALA A 66 12.43 -4.20 -2.14
C ALA A 66 13.08 -4.55 -3.48
N THR A 67 14.23 -5.20 -3.43
CA THR A 67 14.94 -5.63 -4.62
C THR A 67 14.37 -6.96 -5.12
N SER A 68 13.87 -6.96 -6.34
CA SER A 68 13.52 -8.15 -7.11
C SER A 68 14.67 -8.56 -8.03
N TYR A 69 14.72 -9.86 -8.33
CA TYR A 69 15.76 -10.48 -9.14
C TYR A 69 15.13 -11.21 -10.32
N PHE A 70 15.73 -11.11 -11.49
CA PHE A 70 15.22 -11.80 -12.68
C PHE A 70 16.33 -12.38 -13.54
N VAL A 71 16.03 -13.56 -14.09
CA VAL A 71 16.86 -14.34 -15.01
C VAL A 71 15.98 -14.86 -16.14
N LYS A 72 16.59 -15.28 -17.25
CA LYS A 72 15.86 -15.93 -18.34
C LYS A 72 15.62 -17.41 -18.04
N GLY A 73 14.46 -17.91 -18.48
CA GLY A 73 14.05 -19.30 -18.37
C GLY A 73 13.36 -19.60 -17.04
N ASP A 74 12.77 -20.80 -16.97
CA ASP A 74 12.10 -21.26 -15.75
C ASP A 74 13.14 -21.69 -14.69
N LYS A 75 13.12 -20.94 -13.58
CA LYS A 75 14.00 -21.10 -12.43
C LYS A 75 13.24 -21.00 -11.10
N VAL A 76 11.93 -21.30 -11.10
CA VAL A 76 11.06 -21.04 -9.94
C VAL A 76 11.46 -21.77 -8.65
N SER A 77 12.16 -22.90 -8.75
CA SER A 77 12.68 -23.68 -7.60
C SER A 77 14.21 -23.64 -7.47
N ALA A 78 14.88 -22.69 -8.13
CA ALA A 78 16.34 -22.57 -8.01
C ALA A 78 16.72 -22.00 -6.64
N ALA A 79 17.64 -22.67 -5.94
CA ALA A 79 18.13 -22.23 -4.63
C ALA A 79 18.89 -20.90 -4.71
N ASP A 80 19.59 -20.66 -5.82
CA ASP A 80 20.29 -19.42 -6.15
C ASP A 80 20.02 -19.00 -7.61
N LEU A 81 20.19 -17.71 -7.89
CA LEU A 81 20.11 -17.16 -9.26
C LEU A 81 21.40 -16.42 -9.61
N PRO A 82 22.50 -17.14 -9.94
CA PRO A 82 23.74 -16.50 -10.35
C PRO A 82 23.55 -15.68 -11.62
N GLY A 83 24.07 -14.45 -11.61
CA GLY A 83 23.95 -13.52 -12.74
C GLY A 83 22.57 -12.87 -12.89
N ALA A 84 21.69 -12.97 -11.88
CA ALA A 84 20.42 -12.28 -11.89
C ALA A 84 20.56 -10.76 -11.99
N GLN A 85 19.71 -10.15 -12.81
CA GLN A 85 19.56 -8.70 -12.86
C GLN A 85 18.70 -8.25 -11.67
N LYS A 86 18.96 -7.04 -11.18
CA LYS A 86 18.27 -6.46 -10.02
C LYS A 86 17.37 -5.29 -10.44
N THR A 87 16.24 -5.14 -9.78
CA THR A 87 15.36 -3.98 -9.91
C THR A 87 14.56 -3.79 -8.62
N ASP A 88 14.26 -2.54 -8.23
CA ASP A 88 13.61 -2.25 -6.94
C ASP A 88 12.08 -2.16 -7.04
N HIS A 89 11.47 -3.11 -7.76
CA HIS A 89 10.03 -3.17 -8.01
C HIS A 89 9.45 -4.53 -7.63
N TRP A 90 8.17 -4.56 -7.24
CA TRP A 90 7.38 -5.80 -7.28
C TRP A 90 6.60 -5.89 -8.58
N PHE A 91 6.31 -7.11 -9.03
CA PHE A 91 5.54 -7.38 -10.24
C PHE A 91 4.49 -8.45 -9.95
N GLN A 92 3.28 -8.26 -10.50
CA GLN A 92 2.25 -9.28 -10.59
C GLN A 92 1.83 -9.98 -9.27
N LEU A 93 2.15 -9.38 -8.11
CA LEU A 93 1.77 -9.86 -6.78
C LEU A 93 1.03 -8.75 -6.04
N SER A 94 -0.22 -9.01 -5.66
CA SER A 94 -1.09 -8.05 -4.94
C SER A 94 -1.08 -8.27 -3.42
N GLY A 95 -0.88 -9.51 -2.96
CA GLY A 95 -0.88 -9.82 -1.54
C GLY A 95 -0.51 -11.28 -1.24
N VAL A 96 -0.32 -11.55 0.05
CA VAL A 96 -0.15 -12.89 0.61
C VAL A 96 -1.13 -13.03 1.77
N GLU A 97 -2.05 -13.98 1.67
CA GLU A 97 -2.97 -14.31 2.76
C GLU A 97 -2.37 -15.39 3.66
N VAL A 98 -2.56 -15.23 4.96
CA VAL A 98 -2.13 -16.21 5.97
C VAL A 98 -3.32 -16.62 6.81
N GLU A 99 -3.35 -17.89 7.21
CA GLU A 99 -4.40 -18.40 8.07
C GLU A 99 -4.43 -17.64 9.40
N ALA A 100 -5.58 -17.04 9.70
CA ALA A 100 -5.75 -16.21 10.88
C ALA A 100 -5.86 -17.06 12.15
N VAL A 101 -5.08 -16.72 13.18
CA VAL A 101 -5.32 -17.23 14.54
C VAL A 101 -6.52 -16.53 15.17
N ASN A 102 -7.18 -17.18 16.14
CA ASN A 102 -8.31 -16.58 16.86
C ASN A 102 -7.98 -15.19 17.43
N GLY A 103 -8.78 -14.20 17.05
CA GLY A 103 -8.62 -12.79 17.44
C GLY A 103 -7.53 -12.04 16.68
N ALA A 104 -7.08 -12.55 15.53
CA ALA A 104 -6.28 -11.79 14.58
C ALA A 104 -7.14 -10.80 13.77
N GLY A 105 -6.50 -9.78 13.23
CA GLY A 105 -7.11 -8.81 12.34
C GLY A 105 -6.04 -8.01 11.60
N ALA A 106 -6.44 -7.27 10.57
CA ALA A 106 -5.56 -6.44 9.78
C ALA A 106 -5.87 -4.95 9.94
N ILE A 107 -4.83 -4.13 9.92
CA ILE A 107 -4.89 -2.68 9.83
C ILE A 107 -4.41 -2.28 8.44
N ALA A 108 -5.31 -1.75 7.62
CA ALA A 108 -5.00 -1.23 6.31
C ALA A 108 -4.48 0.21 6.40
N LEU A 109 -3.33 0.51 5.81
CA LEU A 109 -2.76 1.85 5.76
C LEU A 109 -2.87 2.38 4.32
N ILE A 110 -3.95 3.09 4.01
CA ILE A 110 -4.13 3.70 2.70
C ILE A 110 -3.48 5.08 2.69
N GLY A 111 -2.58 5.30 1.73
CA GLY A 111 -1.78 6.52 1.71
C GLY A 111 -1.03 6.78 0.42
N ASP A 112 -0.21 7.83 0.48
CA ASP A 112 0.68 8.25 -0.59
C ASP A 112 2.14 7.75 -0.38
N SER A 113 3.11 8.42 -1.01
CA SER A 113 4.56 8.17 -0.89
C SER A 113 5.07 8.13 0.55
N ILE A 114 4.44 8.85 1.48
CA ILE A 114 4.78 8.85 2.91
C ILE A 114 4.52 7.47 3.51
N THR A 115 3.35 6.89 3.23
CA THR A 115 2.96 5.55 3.70
C THR A 115 3.70 4.46 2.94
N ASP A 116 3.84 4.65 1.63
CA ASP A 116 4.58 3.77 0.73
C ASP A 116 6.07 3.63 1.14
N GLY A 117 6.66 4.69 1.72
CA GLY A 117 7.99 4.64 2.32
C GLY A 117 9.07 5.37 1.53
N TYR A 118 8.72 6.46 0.84
CA TYR A 118 9.69 7.30 0.14
C TYR A 118 10.76 7.85 1.10
N GLY A 119 12.01 7.87 0.63
CA GLY A 119 13.17 8.27 1.43
C GLY A 119 13.81 7.13 2.24
N VAL A 120 13.18 5.95 2.31
CA VAL A 120 13.75 4.76 2.93
C VAL A 120 14.58 3.99 1.90
N LYS A 121 15.78 3.53 2.30
CA LYS A 121 16.64 2.69 1.45
C LYS A 121 15.98 1.33 1.19
N PRO A 122 16.07 0.77 -0.03
CA PRO A 122 15.56 -0.57 -0.32
C PRO A 122 16.08 -1.63 0.66
N ASN A 123 15.27 -2.66 0.90
CA ASN A 123 15.58 -3.84 1.74
C ASN A 123 15.88 -3.56 3.23
N THR A 124 15.60 -2.35 3.71
CA THR A 124 15.87 -2.00 5.11
C THR A 124 14.68 -2.23 6.05
N ASN A 125 13.45 -2.32 5.53
CA ASN A 125 12.21 -2.40 6.32
C ASN A 125 12.15 -1.31 7.42
N LEU A 126 12.57 -0.09 7.08
CA LEU A 126 12.58 1.08 7.98
C LEU A 126 11.47 2.09 7.65
N ARG A 127 10.42 1.68 6.92
CA ARG A 127 9.26 2.53 6.65
C ARG A 127 8.44 2.65 7.93
N TRP A 128 7.69 3.74 8.08
CA TRP A 128 6.88 3.91 9.28
C TRP A 128 5.84 2.78 9.48
N PRO A 129 5.26 2.15 8.43
CA PRO A 129 4.42 0.96 8.58
C PRO A 129 5.17 -0.24 9.19
N ASP A 130 6.44 -0.44 8.84
CA ASP A 130 7.27 -1.53 9.39
C ASP A 130 7.49 -1.29 10.90
N ALA A 131 7.86 -0.06 11.27
CA ALA A 131 8.04 0.33 12.66
C ALA A 131 6.72 0.22 13.45
N PHE A 132 5.59 0.53 12.82
CA PHE A 132 4.26 0.36 13.42
C PHE A 132 3.93 -1.12 13.64
N ALA A 133 4.16 -1.99 12.65
CA ALA A 133 3.98 -3.43 12.76
C ALA A 133 4.84 -4.03 13.88
N ALA A 134 6.12 -3.63 13.96
CA ALA A 134 7.03 -4.07 15.03
C ALA A 134 6.52 -3.69 16.43
N ARG A 135 5.98 -2.46 16.58
CA ARG A 135 5.39 -2.01 17.85
C ARG A 135 4.12 -2.78 18.21
N LEU A 136 3.27 -3.11 17.24
CA LEU A 136 2.08 -3.94 17.48
C LEU A 136 2.47 -5.35 17.92
N GLN A 137 3.47 -5.96 17.27
CA GLN A 137 4.01 -7.28 17.61
C GLN A 137 4.62 -7.33 19.02
N ALA A 138 5.35 -6.28 19.42
CA ALA A 138 5.97 -6.20 20.74
C ALA A 138 4.95 -6.12 21.90
N ASN A 139 3.69 -5.79 21.64
CA ASN A 139 2.65 -5.65 22.66
C ASN A 139 1.68 -6.85 22.64
N PRO A 140 1.57 -7.64 23.73
CA PRO A 140 0.69 -8.82 23.80
C PRO A 140 -0.78 -8.58 23.44
N LYS A 141 -1.30 -7.36 23.65
CA LYS A 141 -2.69 -7.01 23.32
C LYS A 141 -2.92 -6.80 21.83
N THR A 142 -1.88 -6.47 21.08
CA THR A 142 -1.96 -6.09 19.66
C THR A 142 -1.15 -6.99 18.74
N ARG A 143 -0.36 -7.94 19.27
CA ARG A 143 0.54 -8.82 18.48
C ARG A 143 -0.15 -9.73 17.47
N LYS A 144 -1.49 -9.76 17.46
CA LYS A 144 -2.29 -10.50 16.47
C LYS A 144 -2.79 -9.61 15.34
N LEU A 145 -2.45 -8.31 15.36
CA LEU A 145 -2.79 -7.37 14.30
C LEU A 145 -1.68 -7.36 13.25
N SER A 146 -2.04 -7.57 11.99
CA SER A 146 -1.18 -7.35 10.83
C SER A 146 -1.33 -5.92 10.32
N VAL A 147 -0.32 -5.46 9.56
CA VAL A 147 -0.31 -4.13 8.94
C VAL A 147 -0.19 -4.33 7.44
N LEU A 148 -1.12 -3.75 6.67
CA LEU A 148 -1.09 -3.73 5.22
C LEU A 148 -0.66 -2.35 4.77
N ASN A 149 0.53 -2.24 4.16
CA ASN A 149 0.98 -1.00 3.56
C ASN A 149 0.36 -0.87 2.17
N LEU A 150 -0.61 0.03 2.03
CA LEU A 150 -1.32 0.30 0.77
C LEU A 150 -0.99 1.70 0.27
N GLY A 151 0.24 2.15 0.54
CA GLY A 151 0.77 3.41 0.05
C GLY A 151 1.08 3.36 -1.45
N ILE A 152 0.77 4.43 -2.17
CA ILE A 152 1.19 4.58 -3.57
C ILE A 152 1.84 5.95 -3.73
N GLY A 153 3.08 6.00 -4.21
CA GLY A 153 3.77 7.26 -4.49
C GLY A 153 2.93 8.23 -5.34
N GLY A 154 2.81 9.49 -4.90
CA GLY A 154 2.04 10.51 -5.62
C GLY A 154 0.53 10.23 -5.69
N ASN A 155 0.00 9.28 -4.90
CA ASN A 155 -1.42 9.02 -4.82
C ASN A 155 -2.16 10.21 -4.19
N ARG A 156 -3.45 10.29 -4.51
CA ARG A 156 -4.31 11.42 -4.19
C ARG A 156 -5.67 10.84 -3.81
N VAL A 157 -6.46 11.64 -3.10
CA VAL A 157 -7.79 11.24 -2.63
C VAL A 157 -8.76 11.01 -3.80
N LEU A 158 -8.80 11.94 -4.76
CA LEU A 158 -9.87 12.03 -5.76
C LEU A 158 -9.42 11.81 -7.21
N LEU A 159 -8.28 12.37 -7.58
CA LEU A 159 -7.78 12.31 -8.94
C LEU A 159 -6.65 11.31 -9.02
N ASP A 160 -6.47 10.69 -10.17
CA ASP A 160 -5.34 9.77 -10.34
C ASP A 160 -4.00 10.52 -10.25
N GLY A 161 -2.96 9.77 -9.87
CA GLY A 161 -1.59 10.24 -9.81
C GLY A 161 -0.68 9.27 -10.57
N LEU A 162 0.33 8.73 -9.89
CA LEU A 162 1.11 7.60 -10.45
C LEU A 162 0.34 6.27 -10.44
N GLY A 163 -0.87 6.26 -9.86
CA GLY A 163 -1.81 5.15 -9.86
C GLY A 163 -3.23 5.64 -9.59
N PRO A 164 -4.21 4.72 -9.54
CA PRO A 164 -5.62 5.05 -9.26
C PRO A 164 -5.79 5.78 -7.94
N ASN A 165 -6.66 6.79 -7.91
CA ASN A 165 -6.97 7.57 -6.70
C ASN A 165 -7.49 6.70 -5.54
N ALA A 166 -7.27 7.18 -4.30
CA ALA A 166 -7.62 6.46 -3.07
C ALA A 166 -9.12 6.13 -3.00
N ALA A 167 -10.00 7.06 -3.38
CA ALA A 167 -11.45 6.82 -3.37
C ALA A 167 -11.87 5.69 -4.32
N ALA A 168 -11.28 5.61 -5.51
CA ALA A 168 -11.56 4.58 -6.50
C ALA A 168 -11.03 3.20 -6.10
N ARG A 169 -9.87 3.15 -5.44
CA ARG A 169 -9.26 1.87 -5.02
C ARG A 169 -9.67 1.42 -3.62
N PHE A 170 -10.38 2.24 -2.85
CA PHE A 170 -10.69 1.97 -1.43
C PHE A 170 -11.35 0.59 -1.21
N ASP A 171 -12.33 0.23 -2.03
CA ASP A 171 -13.06 -1.02 -1.85
C ASP A 171 -12.14 -2.23 -2.06
N ARG A 172 -11.34 -2.21 -3.13
CA ARG A 172 -10.39 -3.28 -3.46
C ARG A 172 -9.23 -3.36 -2.48
N ASP A 173 -8.59 -2.22 -2.21
CA ASP A 173 -7.35 -2.19 -1.45
C ASP A 173 -7.58 -2.30 0.05
N VAL A 174 -8.75 -1.87 0.55
CA VAL A 174 -9.06 -1.88 1.98
C VAL A 174 -10.15 -2.90 2.30
N LEU A 175 -11.35 -2.73 1.73
CA LEU A 175 -12.53 -3.47 2.20
C LEU A 175 -12.58 -4.93 1.74
N MET A 176 -11.89 -5.26 0.67
CA MET A 176 -11.76 -6.63 0.16
C MET A 176 -10.59 -7.39 0.81
N GLN A 177 -9.81 -6.76 1.68
CA GLN A 177 -8.69 -7.43 2.35
C GLN A 177 -9.18 -8.34 3.48
N SER A 178 -8.67 -9.56 3.50
CA SER A 178 -9.01 -10.56 4.50
C SER A 178 -8.69 -10.08 5.92
N GLY A 179 -9.70 -10.14 6.79
CA GLY A 179 -9.57 -9.83 8.22
C GLY A 179 -9.36 -8.35 8.57
N VAL A 180 -9.59 -7.41 7.63
CA VAL A 180 -9.45 -5.99 7.92
C VAL A 180 -10.44 -5.55 9.01
N THR A 181 -9.93 -4.88 10.03
CA THR A 181 -10.72 -4.38 11.18
C THR A 181 -10.57 -2.88 11.36
N HIS A 182 -9.46 -2.33 10.87
CA HIS A 182 -9.16 -0.91 10.94
C HIS A 182 -8.58 -0.44 9.60
N VAL A 183 -8.87 0.79 9.23
CA VAL A 183 -8.17 1.52 8.17
C VAL A 183 -7.62 2.81 8.76
N LEU A 184 -6.36 3.12 8.45
CA LEU A 184 -5.76 4.42 8.69
C LEU A 184 -5.61 5.13 7.35
N ILE A 185 -6.22 6.31 7.24
CA ILE A 185 -6.17 7.15 6.04
C ILE A 185 -5.17 8.28 6.28
N LEU A 186 -4.04 8.24 5.55
CA LEU A 186 -3.04 9.31 5.50
C LEU A 186 -2.81 9.69 4.05
N GLU A 187 -3.64 10.60 3.55
CA GLU A 187 -3.67 11.06 2.16
C GLU A 187 -3.94 12.57 2.10
N GLY A 188 -3.87 13.15 0.90
CA GLY A 188 -4.30 14.52 0.61
C GLY A 188 -3.18 15.53 0.45
N VAL A 189 -1.93 15.18 0.77
CA VAL A 189 -0.78 16.07 0.54
C VAL A 189 -0.56 16.32 -0.95
N ASN A 190 -0.80 15.30 -1.79
CA ASN A 190 -0.64 15.44 -3.23
C ASN A 190 -1.84 16.17 -3.86
N ASP A 191 -3.04 16.09 -3.29
CA ASP A 191 -4.19 16.90 -3.74
C ASP A 191 -3.94 18.38 -3.55
N LEU A 192 -3.51 18.77 -2.35
CA LEU A 192 -3.14 20.13 -2.00
C LEU A 192 -1.90 20.59 -2.79
N GLY A 193 -0.89 19.73 -2.91
CA GLY A 193 0.38 20.09 -3.53
C GLY A 193 0.26 20.28 -5.04
N ASN A 194 -0.49 19.42 -5.72
CA ASN A 194 -0.73 19.55 -7.16
C ASN A 194 -1.67 20.71 -7.50
N LEU A 195 -2.49 21.18 -6.55
CA LEU A 195 -3.43 22.29 -6.79
C LEU A 195 -2.71 23.54 -7.32
N THR A 196 -1.56 23.85 -6.73
CA THR A 196 -0.81 25.10 -6.96
C THR A 196 0.61 24.86 -7.47
N ARG A 197 1.00 23.60 -7.73
CA ARG A 197 2.38 23.24 -8.13
C ARG A 197 2.85 24.05 -9.34
N ASP A 198 2.01 24.12 -10.36
CA ASP A 198 2.40 24.68 -11.65
C ASP A 198 2.02 26.17 -11.77
N GLN A 199 0.93 26.59 -11.13
CA GLN A 199 0.46 27.98 -11.09
C GLN A 199 -0.55 28.21 -9.94
N PRO A 200 -0.71 29.46 -9.46
CA PRO A 200 -1.77 29.79 -8.49
C PRO A 200 -3.18 29.53 -9.05
N VAL A 201 -4.14 29.29 -8.17
CA VAL A 201 -5.55 29.08 -8.53
C VAL A 201 -6.46 30.07 -7.79
N SER A 202 -7.74 30.15 -8.20
CA SER A 202 -8.71 31.03 -7.54
C SER A 202 -9.10 30.53 -6.14
N ALA A 203 -9.53 31.45 -5.28
CA ALA A 203 -10.07 31.11 -3.95
C ALA A 203 -11.24 30.11 -4.03
N ASP A 204 -12.10 30.22 -5.04
CA ASP A 204 -13.19 29.27 -5.27
C ASP A 204 -12.68 27.85 -5.54
N ARG A 205 -11.52 27.71 -6.22
CA ARG A 205 -10.93 26.40 -6.49
C ARG A 205 -10.27 25.80 -5.24
N HIS A 206 -9.66 26.62 -4.40
CA HIS A 206 -9.19 26.21 -3.05
C HIS A 206 -10.37 25.67 -2.22
N ALA A 207 -11.46 26.44 -2.11
CA ALA A 207 -12.66 26.05 -1.38
C ALA A 207 -13.30 24.75 -1.93
N ALA A 208 -13.36 24.62 -3.26
CA ALA A 208 -13.85 23.40 -3.91
C ALA A 208 -12.98 22.19 -3.57
N LEU A 209 -11.65 22.30 -3.60
CA LEU A 209 -10.76 21.19 -3.24
C LEU A 209 -11.01 20.71 -1.81
N VAL A 210 -11.09 21.63 -0.84
CA VAL A 210 -11.36 21.28 0.57
C VAL A 210 -12.68 20.53 0.71
N ALA A 211 -13.75 21.02 0.06
CA ALA A 211 -15.06 20.37 0.08
C ALA A 211 -15.04 18.98 -0.57
N GLU A 212 -14.38 18.85 -1.72
CA GLU A 212 -14.27 17.59 -2.45
C GLU A 212 -13.48 16.54 -1.64
N VAL A 213 -12.32 16.90 -1.08
CA VAL A 213 -11.46 15.99 -0.30
C VAL A 213 -12.17 15.52 0.96
N THR A 214 -12.79 16.43 1.72
CA THR A 214 -13.53 16.08 2.94
C THR A 214 -14.77 15.23 2.63
N THR A 215 -15.45 15.48 1.51
CA THR A 215 -16.55 14.63 1.03
C THR A 215 -16.05 13.22 0.72
N ALA A 216 -14.91 13.07 0.03
CA ALA A 216 -14.34 11.76 -0.26
C ALA A 216 -13.92 11.01 1.01
N TYR A 217 -13.34 11.70 2.01
CA TYR A 217 -13.09 11.11 3.32
C TYR A 217 -14.37 10.62 3.99
N ALA A 218 -15.44 11.42 3.98
CA ALA A 218 -16.72 11.01 4.53
C ALA A 218 -17.28 9.74 3.84
N GLN A 219 -17.12 9.63 2.52
CA GLN A 219 -17.53 8.42 1.78
C GLN A 219 -16.70 7.19 2.16
N MET A 220 -15.37 7.31 2.23
CA MET A 220 -14.50 6.20 2.65
C MET A 220 -14.79 5.75 4.09
N VAL A 221 -15.00 6.70 5.00
CA VAL A 221 -15.39 6.40 6.39
C VAL A 221 -16.76 5.72 6.44
N HIS A 222 -17.75 6.21 5.69
CA HIS A 222 -19.07 5.58 5.62
C HIS A 222 -18.98 4.14 5.14
N LYS A 223 -18.23 3.89 4.05
CA LYS A 223 -18.01 2.54 3.51
C LYS A 223 -17.30 1.62 4.53
N ALA A 224 -16.28 2.12 5.23
CA ALA A 224 -15.59 1.36 6.28
C ALA A 224 -16.54 0.97 7.43
N ARG A 225 -17.28 1.94 7.97
CA ARG A 225 -18.26 1.72 9.04
C ARG A 225 -19.35 0.73 8.63
N ALA A 226 -19.84 0.82 7.39
CA ALA A 226 -20.81 -0.13 6.84
C ALA A 226 -20.31 -1.58 6.78
N ARG A 227 -18.98 -1.78 6.81
CA ARG A 227 -18.32 -3.10 6.87
C ARG A 227 -17.80 -3.44 8.27
N GLY A 228 -18.09 -2.63 9.29
CA GLY A 228 -17.58 -2.81 10.65
C GLY A 228 -16.08 -2.53 10.80
N VAL A 229 -15.47 -1.87 9.82
CA VAL A 229 -14.07 -1.44 9.84
C VAL A 229 -14.00 -0.07 10.48
N LYS A 230 -13.14 0.08 11.49
CA LYS A 230 -12.90 1.39 12.12
C LYS A 230 -12.04 2.27 11.22
N ALA A 231 -12.47 3.49 10.95
CA ALA A 231 -11.74 4.44 10.14
C ALA A 231 -11.01 5.48 10.99
N ILE A 232 -9.68 5.46 10.92
CA ILE A 232 -8.78 6.36 11.65
C ILE A 232 -8.21 7.38 10.66
N GLY A 233 -8.43 8.67 10.91
CA GLY A 233 -7.90 9.75 10.10
C GLY A 233 -6.56 10.25 10.64
N ALA A 234 -5.54 10.35 9.79
CA ALA A 234 -4.29 11.02 10.11
C ALA A 234 -4.30 12.43 9.50
N THR A 235 -3.83 13.43 10.24
CA THR A 235 -3.74 14.80 9.73
C THR A 235 -2.69 14.92 8.65
N ILE A 236 -2.99 15.66 7.59
CA ILE A 236 -2.07 16.01 6.51
C ILE A 236 -0.89 16.79 7.09
N MET A 237 0.31 16.28 6.90
CA MET A 237 1.54 16.88 7.42
C MET A 237 1.88 18.19 6.68
N PRO A 238 2.58 19.12 7.33
CA PRO A 238 3.08 20.32 6.66
C PRO A 238 4.11 19.95 5.60
N TYR A 239 4.20 20.77 4.54
CA TYR A 239 5.19 20.59 3.47
C TYR A 239 6.64 20.82 3.89
N GLY A 240 6.86 21.49 5.02
CA GLY A 240 8.19 21.84 5.51
C GLY A 240 9.01 22.54 4.42
N THR A 241 10.20 22.03 4.13
CA THR A 241 11.12 22.55 3.12
C THR A 241 11.01 21.81 1.78
N SER A 242 9.82 21.30 1.42
CA SER A 242 9.62 20.61 0.15
C SER A 242 10.02 21.52 -1.03
N ALA A 243 10.91 21.02 -1.89
CA ALA A 243 11.26 21.68 -3.14
C ALA A 243 10.36 21.24 -4.31
N PHE A 244 9.57 20.18 -4.12
CA PHE A 244 8.69 19.63 -5.15
C PHE A 244 7.32 20.32 -5.21
N TYR A 245 6.81 20.73 -4.04
CA TYR A 245 5.60 21.52 -3.94
C TYR A 245 5.96 22.94 -3.49
N HIS A 246 5.20 23.91 -3.98
CA HIS A 246 5.40 25.32 -3.69
C HIS A 246 4.17 25.88 -2.95
N PRO A 247 3.87 25.39 -1.74
CA PRO A 247 2.67 25.77 -1.03
C PRO A 247 2.73 27.26 -0.65
N ASP A 248 1.62 27.95 -0.87
CA ASP A 248 1.43 29.32 -0.42
C ASP A 248 0.57 29.39 0.86
N ALA A 249 0.22 30.60 1.27
CA ALA A 249 -0.61 30.81 2.45
C ALA A 249 -2.03 30.22 2.31
N LEU A 250 -2.58 30.13 1.09
CA LEU A 250 -3.90 29.53 0.85
C LEU A 250 -3.81 28.00 0.93
N ASN A 251 -2.75 27.38 0.39
CA ASN A 251 -2.53 25.94 0.56
C ASN A 251 -2.43 25.53 2.04
N GLU A 252 -1.78 26.34 2.87
CA GLU A 252 -1.69 26.06 4.31
C GLU A 252 -3.05 26.24 5.00
N GLN A 253 -3.85 27.23 4.58
CA GLN A 253 -5.23 27.39 5.06
C GLN A 253 -6.10 26.19 4.68
N ASP A 254 -5.99 25.68 3.45
CA ASP A 254 -6.71 24.48 3.01
C ASP A 254 -6.29 23.25 3.82
N ARG A 255 -4.97 23.04 4.01
CA ARG A 255 -4.44 21.96 4.84
C ARG A 255 -4.98 22.03 6.26
N ALA A 256 -5.01 23.22 6.85
CA ALA A 256 -5.55 23.45 8.17
C ALA A 256 -7.07 23.18 8.23
N ALA A 257 -7.83 23.59 7.21
CA ALA A 257 -9.27 23.34 7.11
C ALA A 257 -9.59 21.84 7.02
N ILE A 258 -8.87 21.10 6.16
CA ILE A 258 -9.02 19.65 6.04
C ILE A 258 -8.63 18.96 7.36
N ASN A 259 -7.54 19.39 8.00
CA ASN A 259 -7.12 18.84 9.30
C ASN A 259 -8.12 19.14 10.43
N ALA A 260 -8.75 20.31 10.43
CA ALA A 260 -9.81 20.63 11.36
C ALA A 260 -11.03 19.72 11.15
N TRP A 261 -11.37 19.43 9.89
CA TRP A 261 -12.42 18.47 9.56
C TRP A 261 -12.06 17.05 10.03
N ILE A 262 -10.84 16.57 9.79
CA ILE A 262 -10.37 15.25 10.25
C ILE A 262 -10.50 15.11 11.78
N ARG A 263 -10.17 16.18 12.52
CA ARG A 263 -10.19 16.18 13.99
C ARG A 263 -11.58 16.40 14.61
N THR A 264 -12.57 16.76 13.80
CA THR A 264 -13.93 17.00 14.29
C THR A 264 -14.57 15.66 14.68
N PRO A 265 -15.07 15.50 15.92
CA PRO A 265 -15.67 14.25 16.38
C PRO A 265 -16.78 13.77 15.46
N GLY A 266 -16.79 12.46 15.16
CA GLY A 266 -17.79 11.83 14.30
C GLY A 266 -17.36 11.71 12.83
N ASN A 267 -16.43 12.54 12.35
CA ASN A 267 -15.93 12.44 10.97
C ASN A 267 -15.03 11.21 10.77
N PHE A 268 -14.17 10.90 11.74
CA PHE A 268 -13.46 9.63 11.89
C PHE A 268 -13.80 9.00 13.25
N ASP A 269 -13.36 7.76 13.49
CA ASP A 269 -13.60 6.99 14.72
C ASP A 269 -12.58 7.26 15.84
#